data_AF-A0A954EAE3-F1
#
_entry.id   AF-A0A954EAE3-F1
#
_cell.length_a   1.000
_cell.length_b   1.000
_cell.length_c   1.000
_cell.angle_alpha   90.00
_cell.angle_beta   90.00
_cell.angle_gamma   90.00
#
_symmetry.space_group_name_H-M   'P 1'
#
loop_
_entity.id
_entity.type
_entity.pdbx_description
1 polymer ?
#
loop_
_entity_poly.entity_id
_entity_poly.type
_entity_poly.pdbx_seq_one_letter_code
_entity_poly.pdbx_strand_id
1 'polypeptide(L)'
;MPNPEPTPEMIAFFEQRTHEHIERVRHCLSVMASVSEYADELRERARIHDASKFEKEERIPYIWLTEFHRCRYSGESFSYPEGMAEQVRAAIEHHVKTNRHHPEFHPDPNDMTDVDLIEMVCDWMAMSQEFHQDGGSARGWADKTIGDRVKFNDEKRAFVYQMIDLLDEQLNQARQ
;
A
#
# COMPACT_ATOMS: atom_id res chain seq x y z
N MET A 1 -28.04 5.89 -14.99
CA MET A 1 -27.32 7.12 -15.39
C MET A 1 -25.84 6.76 -15.42
N PRO A 2 -24.99 7.29 -16.33
CA PRO A 2 -23.55 7.16 -16.13
C PRO A 2 -23.18 7.78 -14.79
N ASN A 3 -22.34 7.11 -14.01
CA ASN A 3 -21.82 7.68 -12.78
C ASN A 3 -21.08 8.98 -13.11
N PRO A 4 -21.21 10.03 -12.29
CA PRO A 4 -20.55 11.29 -12.58
C PRO A 4 -19.03 11.06 -12.64
N GLU A 5 -18.42 11.64 -13.65
CA GLU A 5 -16.96 11.63 -13.82
C GLU A 5 -16.30 12.43 -12.68
N PRO A 6 -15.13 12.00 -12.19
CA PRO A 6 -14.34 12.80 -11.24
C PRO A 6 -14.00 14.19 -11.78
N THR A 7 -13.88 15.19 -10.90
CA THR A 7 -13.41 16.52 -11.33
C THR A 7 -11.92 16.50 -11.70
N PRO A 8 -11.44 17.47 -12.49
CA PRO A 8 -10.00 17.62 -12.76
C PRO A 8 -9.13 17.70 -11.49
N GLU A 9 -9.63 18.33 -10.42
CA GLU A 9 -8.94 18.45 -9.14
C GLU A 9 -8.83 17.09 -8.42
N MET A 10 -9.91 16.30 -8.42
CA MET A 10 -9.90 14.95 -7.86
C MET A 10 -8.90 14.05 -8.59
N ILE A 11 -8.86 14.14 -9.92
CA ILE A 11 -7.91 13.40 -10.76
C ILE A 11 -6.48 13.82 -10.42
N ALA A 12 -6.19 15.12 -10.40
CA ALA A 12 -4.86 15.62 -10.09
C ALA A 12 -4.38 15.21 -8.69
N PHE A 13 -5.27 15.26 -7.70
CA PHE A 13 -4.95 14.85 -6.33
C PHE A 13 -4.67 13.34 -6.23
N PHE A 14 -5.49 12.51 -6.88
CA PHE A 14 -5.25 11.06 -6.96
C PHE A 14 -3.91 10.74 -7.63
N GLU A 15 -3.62 11.34 -8.78
CA GLU A 15 -2.37 11.13 -9.52
C GLU A 15 -1.17 11.52 -8.66
N GLN A 16 -1.21 12.69 -8.04
CA GLN A 16 -0.12 13.14 -7.16
C GLN A 16 0.08 12.19 -5.98
N ARG A 17 -0.97 11.96 -5.18
CA ARG A 17 -0.86 11.14 -3.96
C ARG A 17 -0.42 9.71 -4.27
N THR A 18 -0.97 9.11 -5.33
CA THR A 18 -0.64 7.72 -5.72
C THR A 18 0.79 7.60 -6.21
N HIS A 19 1.28 8.54 -7.03
CA HIS A 19 2.69 8.56 -7.42
C HIS A 19 3.62 8.77 -6.23
N GLU A 20 3.29 9.68 -5.31
CA GLU A 20 4.11 9.90 -4.11
C GLU A 20 4.15 8.65 -3.20
N HIS A 21 3.03 7.92 -3.06
CA HIS A 21 3.01 6.63 -2.35
C HIS A 21 3.94 5.61 -3.03
N ILE A 22 3.76 5.41 -4.34
CA ILE A 22 4.58 4.48 -5.13
C ILE A 22 6.07 4.83 -5.00
N GLU A 23 6.45 6.10 -5.05
CA GLU A 23 7.85 6.51 -4.87
C GLU A 23 8.38 6.25 -3.45
N ARG A 24 7.56 6.40 -2.41
CA ARG A 24 7.96 6.01 -1.04
C ARG A 24 8.21 4.51 -0.94
N VAL A 25 7.33 3.68 -1.53
CA VAL A 25 7.50 2.22 -1.56
C VAL A 25 8.74 1.84 -2.37
N ARG A 26 8.95 2.46 -3.54
CA ARG A 26 10.14 2.26 -4.38
C ARG A 26 11.43 2.59 -3.64
N HIS A 27 11.43 3.69 -2.87
CA HIS A 27 12.57 4.04 -2.04
C HIS A 27 12.86 2.97 -0.98
N CYS A 28 11.84 2.53 -0.25
CA CYS A 28 11.98 1.47 0.76
C CYS A 28 12.46 0.15 0.15
N LEU A 29 11.87 -0.27 -0.97
CA LEU A 29 12.30 -1.46 -1.71
C LEU A 29 13.73 -1.36 -2.21
N SER A 30 14.17 -0.17 -2.67
CA SER A 30 15.56 0.06 -3.08
C SER A 30 16.54 -0.08 -1.91
N VAL A 31 16.16 0.37 -0.72
CA VAL A 31 16.95 0.19 0.50
C VAL A 31 17.04 -1.31 0.83
N MET A 32 15.91 -2.02 0.87
CA MET A 32 15.88 -3.46 1.14
C MET A 32 16.66 -4.26 0.09
N ALA A 33 16.61 -3.87 -1.17
CA ALA A 33 17.37 -4.48 -2.26
C ALA A 33 18.89 -4.29 -2.12
N SER A 34 19.35 -3.32 -1.32
CA SER A 34 20.78 -3.11 -1.07
C SER A 34 21.34 -4.00 0.05
N VAL A 35 20.46 -4.58 0.89
CA VAL A 35 20.82 -5.35 2.10
C VAL A 35 20.24 -6.76 2.12
N SER A 36 19.57 -7.20 1.06
CA SER A 36 18.99 -8.54 0.95
C SER A 36 19.47 -9.28 -0.29
N GLU A 37 19.36 -10.60 -0.27
CA GLU A 37 19.67 -11.45 -1.42
C GLU A 37 18.64 -11.33 -2.57
N TYR A 38 17.48 -10.73 -2.32
CA TYR A 38 16.39 -10.57 -3.30
C TYR A 38 16.48 -9.30 -4.13
N ALA A 39 17.67 -8.71 -4.26
CA ALA A 39 17.88 -7.39 -4.83
C ALA A 39 17.22 -7.17 -6.20
N ASP A 40 17.32 -8.15 -7.10
CA ASP A 40 16.78 -8.03 -8.46
C ASP A 40 15.25 -8.16 -8.49
N GLU A 41 14.68 -9.07 -7.71
CA GLU A 41 13.23 -9.23 -7.62
C GLU A 41 12.59 -8.00 -6.95
N LEU A 42 13.16 -7.49 -5.87
CA LEU A 42 12.67 -6.28 -5.19
C LEU A 42 12.68 -5.05 -6.10
N ARG A 43 13.73 -4.88 -6.93
CA ARG A 43 13.78 -3.80 -7.93
C ARG A 43 12.70 -3.97 -9.00
N GLU A 44 12.38 -5.20 -9.38
CA GLU A 44 11.29 -5.45 -10.32
C GLU A 44 9.93 -5.17 -9.68
N ARG A 45 9.70 -5.63 -8.45
CA ARG A 45 8.49 -5.32 -7.68
C ARG A 45 8.30 -3.81 -7.55
N ALA A 46 9.36 -3.06 -7.29
CA ALA A 46 9.33 -1.59 -7.24
C ALA A 46 8.88 -0.93 -8.55
N ARG A 47 9.11 -1.55 -9.72
CA ARG A 47 8.65 -1.01 -11.01
C ARG A 47 7.15 -1.11 -11.21
N ILE A 48 6.54 -2.13 -10.62
CA ILE A 48 5.14 -2.50 -10.89
C ILE A 48 4.23 -2.36 -9.69
N HIS A 49 4.76 -1.99 -8.52
CA HIS A 49 3.99 -1.75 -7.31
C HIS A 49 2.81 -0.82 -7.58
N ASP A 50 1.60 -1.29 -7.27
CA ASP A 50 0.34 -0.57 -7.40
C ASP A 50 0.01 -0.02 -8.79
N ALA A 51 0.68 -0.49 -9.85
CA ALA A 51 0.43 -0.06 -11.21
C ALA A 51 -1.03 -0.29 -11.64
N SER A 52 -1.70 -1.32 -11.08
CA SER A 52 -3.10 -1.62 -11.37
C SER A 52 -4.06 -0.47 -11.02
N LYS A 53 -3.68 0.45 -10.11
CA LYS A 53 -4.49 1.63 -9.75
C LYS A 53 -4.72 2.58 -10.93
N PHE A 54 -3.91 2.50 -11.98
CA PHE A 54 -4.05 3.33 -13.19
C PHE A 54 -4.82 2.62 -14.31
N GLU A 55 -5.19 1.35 -14.12
CA GLU A 55 -5.98 0.58 -15.07
C GLU A 55 -7.49 0.85 -14.91
N LYS A 56 -8.26 0.51 -15.94
CA LYS A 56 -9.70 0.84 -16.04
C LYS A 56 -10.55 0.27 -14.90
N GLU A 57 -10.12 -0.86 -14.31
CA GLU A 57 -10.82 -1.53 -13.21
C GLU A 57 -10.74 -0.75 -11.89
N GLU A 58 -9.65 -0.01 -11.68
CA GLU A 58 -9.34 0.63 -10.40
C GLU A 58 -9.36 2.15 -10.45
N ARG A 59 -8.94 2.75 -11.56
CA ARG A 59 -8.61 4.17 -11.63
C ARG A 59 -9.75 5.09 -11.19
N ILE A 60 -10.91 4.98 -11.81
CA ILE A 60 -12.06 5.86 -11.48
C ILE A 60 -12.51 5.64 -10.03
N PRO A 61 -12.77 4.40 -9.57
CA PRO A 61 -13.14 4.19 -8.17
C PRO A 61 -12.09 4.67 -7.16
N TYR A 62 -10.79 4.48 -7.43
CA TYR A 62 -9.74 4.96 -6.52
C TYR A 62 -9.60 6.48 -6.49
N ILE A 63 -9.92 7.19 -7.58
CA ILE A 63 -10.04 8.66 -7.55
C ILE A 63 -11.13 9.07 -6.56
N TRP A 64 -12.31 8.45 -6.63
CA TRP A 64 -13.41 8.70 -5.70
C TRP A 64 -13.05 8.33 -4.25
N LEU A 65 -12.38 7.19 -4.03
CA LEU A 65 -11.93 6.76 -2.72
C LEU A 65 -10.90 7.73 -2.11
N THR A 66 -9.97 8.20 -2.93
CA THR A 66 -8.94 9.15 -2.51
C THR A 66 -9.58 10.48 -2.11
N GLU A 67 -10.56 10.96 -2.88
CA GLU A 67 -11.32 12.16 -2.52
C GLU A 67 -12.15 11.98 -1.24
N PHE A 68 -12.78 10.82 -1.05
CA PHE A 68 -13.47 10.49 0.20
C PHE A 68 -12.53 10.61 1.41
N HIS A 69 -11.31 10.09 1.31
CA HIS A 69 -10.32 10.20 2.38
C HIS A 69 -9.82 11.63 2.57
N ARG A 70 -9.62 12.40 1.49
CA ARG A 70 -9.26 13.83 1.55
C ARG A 70 -10.30 14.62 2.33
N CYS A 71 -11.57 14.50 1.94
CA CYS A 71 -12.68 15.19 2.60
C CYS A 71 -12.82 14.79 4.06
N ARG A 72 -12.67 13.48 4.37
CA ARG A 72 -12.71 12.99 5.75
C ARG A 72 -11.60 13.60 6.60
N TYR A 73 -10.40 13.76 6.05
CA TYR A 73 -9.27 14.36 6.76
C TYR A 73 -9.45 15.87 6.95
N SER A 74 -10.00 16.58 5.97
CA SER A 74 -10.26 18.03 6.05
C SER A 74 -11.55 18.40 6.79
N GLY A 75 -12.39 17.42 7.16
CA GLY A 75 -13.69 17.64 7.79
C GLY A 75 -14.77 18.13 6.82
N GLU A 76 -14.54 17.99 5.51
CA GLU A 76 -15.52 18.30 4.47
C GLU A 76 -16.57 17.20 4.36
N SER A 77 -17.83 17.60 4.14
CA SER A 77 -18.91 16.65 3.86
C SER A 77 -18.73 16.06 2.46
N PHE A 78 -18.81 14.73 2.35
CA PHE A 78 -18.71 14.04 1.08
C PHE A 78 -19.63 12.82 1.04
N SER A 79 -20.25 12.60 -0.12
CA SER A 79 -21.04 11.41 -0.40
C SER A 79 -20.69 10.91 -1.79
N TYR A 80 -20.46 9.59 -1.90
CA TYR A 80 -20.33 8.96 -3.20
C TYR A 80 -21.58 9.18 -4.06
N PRO A 81 -21.40 9.32 -5.39
CA PRO A 81 -22.49 9.15 -6.33
C PRO A 81 -23.15 7.78 -6.22
N GLU A 82 -24.39 7.67 -6.71
CA GLU A 82 -25.12 6.40 -6.74
C GLU A 82 -24.28 5.29 -7.42
N GLY A 83 -24.23 4.10 -6.80
CA GLY A 83 -23.47 2.95 -7.30
C GLY A 83 -21.94 3.06 -7.16
N MET A 84 -21.36 4.24 -6.87
CA MET A 84 -19.91 4.39 -6.80
C MET A 84 -19.29 3.64 -5.60
N ALA A 85 -19.99 3.55 -4.47
CA ALA A 85 -19.52 2.77 -3.32
C ALA A 85 -19.32 1.28 -3.65
N GLU A 86 -20.15 0.70 -4.52
CA GLU A 86 -19.99 -0.68 -4.97
C GLU A 86 -18.79 -0.83 -5.90
N GLN A 87 -18.57 0.14 -6.80
CA GLN A 87 -17.39 0.14 -7.68
C GLN A 87 -16.08 0.32 -6.89
N VAL A 88 -16.08 1.16 -5.85
CA VAL A 88 -14.94 1.29 -4.92
C VAL A 88 -14.64 -0.04 -4.26
N ARG A 89 -15.66 -0.74 -3.75
CA ARG A 89 -15.49 -2.06 -3.16
C ARG A 89 -14.91 -3.07 -4.16
N ALA A 90 -15.41 -3.08 -5.39
CA ALA A 90 -14.92 -3.96 -6.46
C ALA A 90 -13.46 -3.64 -6.86
N ALA A 91 -13.09 -2.36 -6.92
CA ALA A 91 -11.73 -1.93 -7.20
C ALA A 91 -10.75 -2.30 -6.09
N ILE A 92 -11.14 -2.18 -4.81
CA ILE A 92 -10.34 -2.66 -3.68
C ILE A 92 -10.14 -4.17 -3.78
N GLU A 93 -11.20 -4.93 -4.06
CA GLU A 93 -11.12 -6.38 -4.23
C GLU A 93 -10.21 -6.78 -5.41
N HIS A 94 -10.31 -6.07 -6.55
CA HIS A 94 -9.41 -6.27 -7.67
C HIS A 94 -7.96 -6.00 -7.26
N HIS A 95 -7.69 -4.86 -6.63
CA HIS A 95 -6.36 -4.44 -6.21
C HIS A 95 -5.65 -5.47 -5.32
N VAL A 96 -6.32 -5.94 -4.26
CA VAL A 96 -5.74 -6.90 -3.32
C VAL A 96 -5.60 -8.30 -3.91
N LYS A 97 -6.36 -8.64 -4.97
CA LYS A 97 -6.25 -9.91 -5.72
C LYS A 97 -5.30 -9.84 -6.91
N THR A 98 -4.84 -8.65 -7.29
CA THR A 98 -3.89 -8.44 -8.39
C THR A 98 -2.46 -8.25 -7.88
N ASN A 99 -2.29 -7.63 -6.72
CA ASN A 99 -0.97 -7.30 -6.18
C ASN A 99 -0.55 -8.29 -5.07
N ARG A 100 0.46 -9.11 -5.37
CA ARG A 100 0.94 -10.21 -4.50
C ARG A 100 1.55 -9.80 -3.16
N HIS A 101 1.81 -8.52 -2.92
CA HIS A 101 2.20 -8.04 -1.58
C HIS A 101 1.00 -7.94 -0.62
N HIS A 102 -0.23 -8.02 -1.12
CA HIS A 102 -1.41 -8.13 -0.28
C HIS A 102 -1.66 -9.59 0.11
N PRO A 103 -1.92 -9.89 1.38
CA PRO A 103 -2.24 -11.25 1.83
C PRO A 103 -3.42 -11.89 1.09
N GLU A 104 -4.42 -11.09 0.67
CA GLU A 104 -5.63 -11.54 -0.02
C GLU A 104 -5.39 -12.03 -1.46
N PHE A 105 -4.21 -11.76 -2.03
CA PHE A 105 -3.77 -12.36 -3.29
C PHE A 105 -3.58 -13.87 -3.13
N HIS A 106 -3.17 -14.31 -1.93
CA HIS A 106 -2.77 -15.68 -1.67
C HIS A 106 -3.93 -16.51 -1.10
N PRO A 107 -4.02 -17.81 -1.44
CA PRO A 107 -4.99 -18.71 -0.81
C PRO A 107 -4.84 -18.79 0.71
N ASP A 108 -3.60 -18.78 1.20
CA ASP A 108 -3.23 -18.62 2.60
C ASP A 108 -2.17 -17.50 2.71
N PRO A 109 -2.30 -16.53 3.65
CA PRO A 109 -1.26 -15.52 3.86
C PRO A 109 0.14 -16.11 4.13
N ASN A 110 0.23 -17.34 4.61
CA ASN A 110 1.50 -18.03 4.83
C ASN A 110 2.20 -18.48 3.54
N ASP A 111 1.50 -18.44 2.40
CA ASP A 111 2.07 -18.71 1.08
C ASP A 111 2.83 -17.51 0.51
N MET A 112 2.75 -16.33 1.15
CA MET A 112 3.52 -15.15 0.77
C MET A 112 5.03 -15.46 0.78
N THR A 113 5.69 -15.17 -0.33
CA THR A 113 7.15 -15.27 -0.41
C THR A 113 7.83 -14.20 0.43
N ASP A 114 9.12 -14.35 0.69
CA ASP A 114 9.87 -13.36 1.46
C ASP A 114 9.89 -11.99 0.75
N VAL A 115 9.91 -11.98 -0.58
CA VAL A 115 9.77 -10.77 -1.41
C VAL A 115 8.39 -10.12 -1.24
N ASP A 116 7.31 -10.90 -1.18
CA ASP A 116 5.96 -10.38 -0.95
C ASP A 116 5.84 -9.69 0.41
N LEU A 117 6.43 -10.30 1.44
CA LEU A 117 6.43 -9.77 2.80
C LEU A 117 7.30 -8.52 2.91
N ILE A 118 8.46 -8.48 2.24
CA ILE A 118 9.31 -7.29 2.19
C ILE A 118 8.56 -6.14 1.50
N GLU A 119 7.89 -6.39 0.37
CA GLU A 119 7.09 -5.37 -0.33
C GLU A 119 5.92 -4.89 0.55
N MET A 120 5.22 -5.80 1.24
CA MET A 120 4.15 -5.45 2.19
C MET A 120 4.66 -4.56 3.33
N VAL A 121 5.84 -4.86 3.89
CA VAL A 121 6.49 -4.02 4.91
C VAL A 121 6.82 -2.64 4.35
N CYS A 122 7.31 -2.55 3.12
CA CYS A 122 7.60 -1.28 2.45
C CYS A 122 6.32 -0.46 2.18
N ASP A 123 5.21 -1.11 1.83
CA ASP A 123 3.91 -0.47 1.65
C ASP A 123 3.39 0.12 2.98
N TRP A 124 3.41 -0.66 4.06
CA TRP A 124 3.02 -0.18 5.39
C TRP A 124 3.92 0.94 5.90
N MET A 125 5.22 0.89 5.58
CA MET A 125 6.18 1.95 5.88
C MET A 125 5.80 3.25 5.16
N ALA A 126 5.53 3.18 3.85
CA ALA A 126 5.13 4.33 3.05
C ALA A 126 3.84 4.98 3.57
N MET A 127 2.84 4.17 3.93
CA MET A 127 1.60 4.65 4.54
C MET A 127 1.86 5.33 5.90
N SER A 128 2.68 4.73 6.76
CA SER A 128 3.06 5.32 8.05
C SER A 128 3.74 6.69 7.90
N GLN A 129 4.65 6.80 6.91
CA GLN A 129 5.34 8.04 6.57
C GLN A 129 4.40 9.11 6.01
N GLU A 130 3.48 8.74 5.12
CA GLU A 130 2.50 9.66 4.53
C GLU A 130 1.60 10.30 5.59
N PHE A 131 1.10 9.49 6.53
CA PHE A 131 0.18 9.98 7.57
C PHE A 131 0.88 10.50 8.84
N HIS A 132 2.21 10.49 8.87
CA HIS A 132 3.00 10.83 10.06
C HIS A 132 2.55 10.08 11.33
N GLN A 133 2.22 8.80 11.16
CA GLN A 133 1.76 7.93 12.24
C GLN A 133 2.88 7.03 12.71
N ASP A 134 2.74 6.46 13.92
CA ASP A 134 3.58 5.36 14.40
C ASP A 134 5.11 5.61 14.25
N GLY A 135 5.55 6.87 14.38
CA GLY A 135 6.95 7.28 14.23
C GLY A 135 7.51 7.19 12.81
N GLY A 136 6.66 6.98 11.80
CA GLY A 136 7.06 6.70 10.42
C GLY A 136 7.57 5.28 10.21
N SER A 137 7.22 4.34 11.10
CA SER A 137 7.56 2.91 11.01
C SER A 137 6.33 2.07 10.65
N ALA A 138 6.54 0.96 9.93
CA ALA A 138 5.53 -0.04 9.61
C ALA A 138 5.02 -0.82 10.85
N ARG A 139 5.73 -0.75 11.98
CA ARG A 139 5.43 -1.51 13.20
C ARG A 139 4.00 -1.32 13.69
N GLY A 140 3.52 -0.09 13.73
CA GLY A 140 2.16 0.19 14.21
C GLY A 140 1.07 -0.40 13.32
N TRP A 141 1.30 -0.52 12.01
CA TRP A 141 0.41 -1.25 11.10
C TRP A 141 0.46 -2.76 11.33
N ALA A 142 1.67 -3.31 11.50
CA ALA A 142 1.86 -4.73 11.79
C ALA A 142 1.16 -5.15 13.09
N ASP A 143 1.32 -4.38 14.17
CA ASP A 143 0.72 -4.64 15.48
C ASP A 143 -0.82 -4.64 15.44
N LYS A 144 -1.42 -3.78 14.59
CA LYS A 144 -2.89 -3.68 14.41
C LYS A 144 -3.47 -4.75 13.49
N THR A 145 -2.64 -5.35 12.63
CA THR A 145 -3.10 -6.19 11.51
C THR A 145 -2.79 -7.66 11.72
N ILE A 146 -1.57 -7.99 12.16
CA ILE A 146 -1.12 -9.36 12.34
C ILE A 146 -1.80 -9.96 13.56
N GLY A 147 -2.38 -11.15 13.40
CA GLY A 147 -3.10 -11.85 14.46
C GLY A 147 -4.56 -11.45 14.59
N ASP A 148 -4.97 -10.29 14.04
CA ASP A 148 -6.39 -9.92 13.94
C ASP A 148 -6.92 -10.18 12.52
N ARG A 149 -6.44 -9.39 11.54
CA ARG A 149 -6.87 -9.45 10.14
C ARG A 149 -6.08 -10.47 9.33
N VAL A 150 -4.76 -10.53 9.53
CA VAL A 150 -3.86 -11.41 8.79
C VAL A 150 -3.31 -12.47 9.73
N LYS A 151 -3.54 -13.75 9.41
CA LYS A 151 -3.17 -14.89 10.26
C LYS A 151 -1.86 -15.53 9.80
N PHE A 152 -0.75 -14.81 9.98
CA PHE A 152 0.57 -15.39 9.80
C PHE A 152 0.88 -16.41 10.90
N ASN A 153 1.58 -17.47 10.53
CA ASN A 153 2.25 -18.38 11.44
C ASN A 153 3.45 -17.66 12.11
N ASP A 154 4.06 -18.33 13.09
CA ASP A 154 5.14 -17.73 13.88
C ASP A 154 6.36 -17.36 13.03
N GLU A 155 6.68 -18.14 12.00
CA GLU A 155 7.80 -17.90 11.09
C GLU A 155 7.58 -16.63 10.26
N LYS A 156 6.44 -16.53 9.57
CA LYS A 156 6.09 -15.38 8.73
C LYS A 156 5.94 -14.12 9.58
N ARG A 157 5.36 -14.25 10.77
CA ARG A 157 5.28 -13.15 11.74
C ARG A 157 6.68 -12.69 12.14
N ALA A 158 7.56 -13.59 12.56
CA ALA A 158 8.92 -13.24 12.98
C ALA A 158 9.69 -12.55 11.84
N PHE A 159 9.58 -13.08 10.63
CA PHE A 159 10.19 -12.50 9.43
C PHE A 159 9.71 -11.07 9.17
N VAL A 160 8.39 -10.81 9.23
CA VAL A 160 7.84 -9.46 9.03
C VAL A 160 8.41 -8.47 10.04
N TYR A 161 8.43 -8.80 11.34
CA TYR A 161 9.00 -7.88 12.35
C TYR A 161 10.51 -7.69 12.16
N GLN A 162 11.25 -8.72 11.76
CA GLN A 162 12.67 -8.59 11.42
C GLN A 162 12.90 -7.63 10.25
N MET A 163 12.08 -7.71 9.20
CA MET A 163 12.18 -6.82 8.03
C MET A 163 11.80 -5.38 8.38
N ILE A 164 10.84 -5.17 9.29
CA ILE A 164 10.49 -3.84 9.81
C ILE A 164 11.70 -3.24 10.53
N ASP A 165 12.28 -3.98 11.49
CA ASP A 165 13.44 -3.49 12.26
C ASP A 165 14.65 -3.20 11.35
N LEU A 166 14.89 -4.05 10.35
CA LEU A 166 15.95 -3.85 9.35
C LEU A 166 15.72 -2.59 8.51
N LEU A 167 14.50 -2.39 7.99
CA LEU A 167 14.18 -1.21 7.18
C LEU A 167 14.30 0.09 8.00
N ASP A 168 13.81 0.07 9.25
CA ASP A 168 13.93 1.21 10.16
C ASP A 168 15.42 1.55 10.43
N GLU A 169 16.27 0.56 10.66
CA GLU A 169 17.71 0.76 10.85
C GLU A 169 18.35 1.41 9.61
N GLN A 170 18.09 0.86 8.41
CA GLN A 170 18.70 1.36 7.17
C GLN A 170 18.23 2.78 6.81
N LEU A 171 16.95 3.10 6.99
CA LEU A 171 16.43 4.44 6.74
C LEU A 171 16.99 5.48 7.73
N ASN A 172 17.28 5.08 8.98
CA ASN A 172 17.89 5.97 9.96
C ASN A 172 19.39 6.20 9.70
N GLN A 173 20.09 5.22 9.13
CA GLN A 173 21.49 5.37 8.71
C GLN A 173 21.61 6.31 7.49
N ALA A 174 20.68 6.23 6.53
CA ALA A 174 20.67 7.08 5.34
C ALA A 174 20.35 8.57 5.60
N ARG A 175 19.85 8.90 6.80
CA ARG A 175 19.54 10.28 7.23
C ARG A 175 20.70 10.98 7.94
N GLN A 176 21.77 10.26 8.25
CA GLN A 176 23.00 10.77 8.89
C GLN A 176 24.06 11.10 7.84
#